data_AF-A0A0G4MBJ7-F1
#
_entry.id   AF-A0A0G4MBJ7-F1
#
_cell.length_a   1.000
_cell.length_b   1.000
_cell.length_c   1.000
_cell.angle_alpha   90.00
_cell.angle_beta   90.00
_cell.angle_gamma   90.00
#
_symmetry.space_group_name_H-M   'P 1'
#
loop_
_entity.id
_entity.type
_entity.pdbx_description
1 polymer ?
#
loop_
_entity_poly.entity_id
_entity_poly.type
_entity_poly.pdbx_seq_one_letter_code
_entity_poly.pdbx_strand_id
1 'polypeptide(L)'
;ANFGRPASTSTLSPPPSAKRTPSPHRRVQNAPSDNLTGYEILIIDDGSSDATISVALAFARKHALHDTLRVVRLAANRGKGGAVTHGMRHARGEYVLFADADGASRFSDLGKLIEGAEEVVDGAHRGVAIGSRAHLVGSAAVVQRSFVRNFLMRSFHLVLTILTPPATSRLADTQCGFKLFTRAALPHV
;
A
#
# COMPACT_ATOMS: atom_id res chain seq x y z
N ALA A 1 -7.65 -16.39 -2.60
CA ALA A 1 -6.42 -15.66 -3.02
C ALA A 1 -5.39 -15.84 -1.92
N ASN A 2 -4.25 -16.45 -2.22
CA ASN A 2 -3.15 -16.74 -1.28
C ASN A 2 -2.07 -15.66 -1.41
N PHE A 3 -1.69 -14.95 -0.34
CA PHE A 3 -0.66 -13.87 -0.36
C PHE A 3 0.06 -13.61 0.98
N GLY A 4 1.32 -14.00 1.24
CA GLY A 4 2.00 -14.00 2.57
C GLY A 4 3.35 -14.73 2.82
N ARG A 5 3.58 -15.22 4.06
CA ARG A 5 4.86 -15.31 4.78
C ARG A 5 5.57 -16.70 4.75
N PRO A 6 6.92 -16.76 4.70
CA PRO A 6 7.68 -18.01 4.60
C PRO A 6 7.79 -18.83 5.89
N ALA A 7 7.88 -20.15 5.73
CA ALA A 7 8.36 -21.07 6.76
C ALA A 7 9.88 -20.91 6.94
N SER A 8 10.32 -20.70 8.18
CA SER A 8 11.73 -20.70 8.55
C SER A 8 12.33 -22.09 8.27
N THR A 9 13.08 -22.21 7.16
CA THR A 9 13.92 -23.39 6.92
C THR A 9 15.36 -22.91 6.91
N SER A 10 16.03 -23.15 8.03
CA SER A 10 17.47 -22.99 8.21
C SER A 10 18.20 -24.01 7.37
N THR A 11 18.78 -23.59 6.25
CA THR A 11 19.81 -24.35 5.54
C THR A 11 21.00 -23.44 5.22
N LEU A 12 22.03 -23.54 6.07
CA LEU A 12 23.37 -23.07 5.75
C LEU A 12 23.91 -23.86 4.55
N SER A 13 24.39 -23.17 3.53
CA SER A 13 25.28 -23.74 2.50
C SER A 13 26.51 -22.85 2.31
N PRO A 14 27.70 -23.43 2.03
CA PRO A 14 28.99 -22.75 2.14
C PRO A 14 29.33 -21.93 0.88
N PRO A 15 30.32 -21.01 0.93
CA PRO A 15 30.61 -20.13 -0.20
C PRO A 15 31.59 -20.78 -1.20
N PRO A 16 31.44 -20.53 -2.52
CA PRO A 16 32.53 -20.73 -3.45
C PRO A 16 33.23 -19.41 -3.81
N SER A 17 34.53 -19.55 -4.04
CA SER A 17 35.54 -18.52 -4.29
C SER A 17 35.53 -17.96 -5.73
N ALA A 18 35.72 -16.65 -5.81
CA ALA A 18 36.47 -15.84 -6.79
C ALA A 18 36.17 -15.86 -8.33
N LYS A 19 35.95 -14.61 -8.80
CA LYS A 19 36.30 -13.95 -10.10
C LYS A 19 35.48 -14.27 -11.37
N ARG A 20 34.73 -13.26 -11.86
CA ARG A 20 34.60 -12.89 -13.29
C ARG A 20 33.98 -11.48 -13.48
N THR A 21 34.42 -10.81 -14.54
CA THR A 21 34.28 -9.42 -15.02
C THR A 21 32.84 -8.93 -15.31
N PRO A 22 32.60 -7.60 -15.46
CA PRO A 22 31.25 -7.04 -15.59
C PRO A 22 30.73 -7.11 -17.03
N SER A 23 29.52 -7.64 -17.22
CA SER A 23 28.76 -7.58 -18.46
C SER A 23 27.44 -6.84 -18.23
N PRO A 24 27.06 -5.87 -19.08
CA PRO A 24 25.82 -5.13 -18.93
C PRO A 24 24.66 -5.99 -19.45
N HIS A 25 23.47 -5.84 -18.85
CA HIS A 25 22.23 -6.55 -19.20
C HIS A 25 22.12 -8.00 -18.71
N ARG A 26 22.27 -8.21 -17.40
CA ARG A 26 21.59 -9.33 -16.75
C ARG A 26 20.15 -8.92 -16.45
N ARG A 27 19.26 -9.24 -17.39
CA ARG A 27 17.80 -9.24 -17.20
C ARG A 27 17.53 -10.02 -15.90
N VAL A 28 17.03 -9.35 -14.87
CA VAL A 28 16.63 -9.98 -13.61
C VAL A 28 15.40 -10.84 -13.92
N GLN A 29 15.64 -12.06 -14.38
CA GLN A 29 14.65 -13.13 -14.36
C GLN A 29 14.71 -13.73 -12.96
N ASN A 30 13.94 -13.17 -12.05
CA ASN A 30 13.50 -13.79 -10.81
C ASN A 30 12.20 -13.09 -10.45
N ALA A 31 11.08 -13.60 -10.96
CA ALA A 31 9.75 -13.16 -10.56
C ALA A 31 9.57 -13.45 -9.06
N PRO A 32 9.27 -12.46 -8.20
CA PRO A 32 8.94 -12.71 -6.79
C PRO A 32 7.47 -13.15 -6.60
N SER A 33 6.66 -13.15 -7.66
CA SER A 33 5.20 -13.28 -7.56
C SER A 33 4.69 -14.65 -7.10
N ASP A 34 5.48 -15.71 -7.23
CA ASP A 34 5.06 -17.08 -6.86
C ASP A 34 5.20 -17.43 -5.37
N ASN A 35 5.76 -16.53 -4.54
CA ASN A 35 6.10 -16.84 -3.13
C ASN A 35 5.31 -16.09 -2.05
N LEU A 36 4.25 -15.35 -2.41
CA LEU A 36 3.38 -14.74 -1.41
C LEU A 36 2.37 -15.78 -0.88
N THR A 37 2.58 -16.30 0.34
CA THR A 37 1.70 -17.26 1.09
C THR A 37 0.92 -16.75 2.34
N GLY A 38 -0.33 -16.21 2.23
CA GLY A 38 -1.23 -15.82 3.37
C GLY A 38 -1.28 -14.34 3.92
N TYR A 39 -2.43 -13.66 3.86
CA TYR A 39 -2.50 -12.20 4.09
C TYR A 39 -2.83 -11.83 5.54
N GLU A 40 -2.74 -10.54 5.89
CA GLU A 40 -3.36 -9.99 7.09
C GLU A 40 -4.24 -8.77 6.74
N ILE A 41 -5.28 -8.56 7.54
CA ILE A 41 -6.14 -7.39 7.51
C ILE A 41 -5.94 -6.66 8.83
N LEU A 42 -5.48 -5.41 8.76
CA LEU A 42 -5.30 -4.56 9.93
C LEU A 42 -6.28 -3.40 9.87
N ILE A 43 -7.25 -3.41 10.78
CA ILE A 43 -8.22 -2.32 10.94
C ILE A 43 -7.70 -1.39 12.03
N ILE A 44 -7.48 -0.12 11.69
CA ILE A 44 -7.12 0.92 12.65
C ILE A 44 -8.37 1.73 12.98
N ASP A 45 -8.86 1.59 14.20
CA ASP A 45 -9.98 2.37 14.71
C ASP A 45 -9.47 3.65 15.37
N ASP A 46 -9.83 4.80 14.81
CA ASP A 46 -9.41 6.13 15.28
C ASP A 46 -10.39 6.73 16.30
N GLY A 47 -10.94 5.88 17.17
CA GLY A 47 -11.87 6.30 18.22
C GLY A 47 -13.32 6.34 17.78
N SER A 48 -13.79 5.34 17.03
CA SER A 48 -15.21 5.26 16.66
C SER A 48 -16.09 5.17 17.91
N SER A 49 -17.22 5.87 17.88
CA SER A 49 -18.25 5.85 18.93
C SER A 49 -19.37 4.85 18.66
N ASP A 50 -19.36 4.21 17.49
CA ASP A 50 -20.36 3.25 17.04
C ASP A 50 -19.91 1.79 17.26
N ALA A 51 -20.63 0.85 16.63
CA ALA A 51 -20.37 -0.57 16.76
C ALA A 51 -19.22 -1.10 15.87
N THR A 52 -18.42 -0.25 15.20
CA THR A 52 -17.40 -0.65 14.20
C THR A 52 -16.49 -1.77 14.70
N ILE A 53 -15.90 -1.63 15.88
CA ILE A 53 -15.01 -2.65 16.46
C ILE A 53 -15.76 -3.97 16.70
N SER A 54 -16.95 -3.90 17.30
CA SER A 54 -17.76 -5.07 17.62
C SER A 54 -18.15 -5.83 16.36
N VAL A 55 -18.53 -5.11 15.30
CA VAL A 55 -18.86 -5.68 13.98
C VAL A 55 -17.63 -6.35 13.36
N ALA A 56 -16.48 -5.69 13.36
CA ALA A 56 -15.23 -6.24 12.83
C ALA A 56 -14.81 -7.54 13.55
N LEU A 57 -14.89 -7.57 14.88
CA LEU A 57 -14.56 -8.75 15.67
C LEU A 57 -15.58 -9.88 15.48
N ALA A 58 -16.88 -9.55 15.38
CA ALA A 58 -17.90 -10.54 15.06
C ALA A 58 -17.70 -11.16 13.67
N PHE A 59 -17.35 -10.33 12.68
CA PHE A 59 -16.98 -10.79 11.34
C PHE A 59 -15.77 -11.73 11.38
N ALA A 60 -14.71 -11.35 12.11
CA ALA A 60 -13.53 -12.19 12.26
C ALA A 60 -13.85 -13.57 12.86
N ARG A 61 -14.70 -13.60 13.91
CA ARG A 61 -15.16 -14.86 14.52
C ARG A 61 -15.97 -15.71 13.55
N LYS A 62 -16.95 -15.11 12.87
CA LYS A 62 -17.85 -15.79 11.93
C LYS A 62 -17.09 -16.47 10.79
N HIS A 63 -16.02 -15.84 10.31
CA HIS A 63 -15.23 -16.31 9.18
C HIS A 63 -13.91 -17.00 9.58
N ALA A 64 -13.72 -17.32 10.87
CA ALA A 64 -12.51 -17.93 11.41
C ALA A 64 -11.20 -17.18 11.03
N LEU A 65 -11.25 -15.85 10.99
CA LEU A 65 -10.13 -14.97 10.62
C LEU A 65 -9.30 -14.51 11.83
N HIS A 66 -9.24 -15.29 12.91
CA HIS A 66 -8.62 -14.87 14.17
C HIS A 66 -7.12 -14.55 14.04
N ASP A 67 -6.41 -15.25 13.16
CA ASP A 67 -4.98 -14.99 12.88
C ASP A 67 -4.75 -14.05 11.68
N THR A 68 -5.82 -13.71 10.95
CA THR A 68 -5.76 -12.91 9.72
C THR A 68 -6.24 -11.47 9.95
N LEU A 69 -7.30 -11.27 10.72
CA LEU A 69 -7.91 -9.95 10.95
C LEU A 69 -7.57 -9.44 12.35
N ARG A 70 -6.90 -8.30 12.41
CA ARG A 70 -6.52 -7.61 13.63
C ARG A 70 -7.17 -6.23 13.68
N VAL A 71 -7.62 -5.85 14.87
CA VAL A 71 -8.15 -4.50 15.12
C VAL A 71 -7.22 -3.81 16.12
N VAL A 72 -6.79 -2.60 15.80
CA VAL A 72 -6.02 -1.72 16.69
C VAL A 72 -6.84 -0.46 16.92
N ARG A 73 -7.32 -0.28 18.15
CA ARG A 73 -8.00 0.95 18.58
C ARG A 73 -6.97 1.94 19.10
N LEU A 74 -7.00 3.16 18.57
CA LEU A 74 -6.18 4.24 19.08
C LEU A 74 -6.76 4.78 20.39
N ALA A 75 -5.87 5.15 21.32
CA ALA A 75 -6.27 5.66 22.64
C ALA A 75 -7.03 7.00 22.56
N ALA A 76 -6.76 7.80 21.53
CA ALA A 76 -7.45 9.03 21.21
C ALA A 76 -7.51 9.19 19.69
N ASN A 77 -8.46 9.98 19.20
CA ASN A 77 -8.54 10.33 17.78
C ASN A 77 -7.30 11.12 17.34
N ARG A 78 -6.64 10.67 16.27
CA ARG A 78 -5.41 11.25 15.69
C ARG A 78 -5.59 11.66 14.22
N GLY A 79 -6.81 11.56 13.71
CA GLY A 79 -7.13 11.75 12.31
C GLY A 79 -6.56 10.65 11.40
N LYS A 80 -6.98 10.69 10.12
CA LYS A 80 -6.60 9.71 9.08
C LYS A 80 -5.09 9.50 8.99
N GLY A 81 -4.30 10.57 8.96
CA GLY A 81 -2.84 10.47 8.88
C GLY A 81 -2.26 9.69 10.06
N GLY A 82 -2.67 10.03 11.28
CA GLY A 82 -2.22 9.33 12.50
C GLY A 82 -2.62 7.86 12.52
N ALA A 83 -3.84 7.55 12.08
CA ALA A 83 -4.32 6.17 11.96
C ALA A 83 -3.54 5.37 10.91
N VAL A 84 -3.31 5.92 9.72
CA VAL A 84 -2.52 5.27 8.66
C VAL A 84 -1.09 5.03 9.13
N THR A 85 -0.40 6.04 9.67
CA THR A 85 0.97 5.89 10.18
C THR A 85 1.04 4.82 11.28
N HIS A 86 0.05 4.76 12.18
CA HIS A 86 -0.04 3.68 13.18
C HIS A 86 -0.21 2.31 12.52
N GLY A 87 -1.09 2.18 11.53
CA GLY A 87 -1.29 0.93 10.80
C GLY A 87 -0.04 0.46 10.07
N MET A 88 0.65 1.36 9.37
CA MET A 88 1.90 1.08 8.67
C MET A 88 2.98 0.53 9.61
N ARG A 89 3.06 1.06 10.84
CA ARG A 89 4.01 0.59 11.86
C ARG A 89 3.67 -0.77 12.47
N HIS A 90 2.39 -1.16 12.44
CA HIS A 90 1.91 -2.43 13.03
C HIS A 90 1.72 -3.55 12.00
N ALA A 91 1.87 -3.24 10.71
CA ALA A 91 1.80 -4.20 9.62
C ALA A 91 3.01 -5.15 9.62
N ARG A 92 2.79 -6.40 9.26
CA ARG A 92 3.75 -7.53 9.27
C ARG A 92 4.10 -8.05 7.87
N GLY A 93 3.28 -7.78 6.87
CA GLY A 93 3.49 -8.20 5.47
C GLY A 93 4.71 -7.58 4.78
N GLU A 94 5.29 -8.26 3.79
CA GLU A 94 6.38 -7.73 2.96
C GLU A 94 5.93 -6.54 2.11
N TYR A 95 4.71 -6.62 1.61
CA TYR A 95 3.98 -5.52 1.01
C TYR A 95 2.87 -5.06 1.96
N VAL A 96 2.67 -3.74 2.04
CA VAL A 96 1.62 -3.14 2.86
C VAL A 96 0.74 -2.27 1.99
N LEU A 97 -0.51 -2.67 1.86
CA LEU A 97 -1.53 -1.92 1.13
C LEU A 97 -2.30 -1.03 2.11
N PHE A 98 -2.30 0.27 1.86
CA PHE A 98 -3.32 1.17 2.37
C PHE A 98 -4.53 1.12 1.43
N ALA A 99 -5.71 0.88 2.01
CA ALA A 99 -7.00 0.90 1.33
C ALA A 99 -8.03 1.65 2.19
N ASP A 100 -8.72 2.63 1.60
CA ASP A 100 -9.88 3.26 2.23
C ASP A 100 -11.02 2.23 2.43
N ALA A 101 -11.72 2.32 3.57
CA ALA A 101 -12.79 1.40 3.95
C ALA A 101 -14.15 1.69 3.27
N ASP A 102 -14.18 2.55 2.25
CA ASP A 102 -15.38 3.00 1.53
C ASP A 102 -15.75 2.11 0.33
N GLY A 103 -14.93 1.10 0.03
CA GLY A 103 -15.13 0.20 -1.11
C GLY A 103 -14.84 0.83 -2.47
N ALA A 104 -14.25 2.04 -2.53
CA ALA A 104 -13.93 2.70 -3.79
C ALA A 104 -12.76 2.07 -4.56
N SER A 105 -12.03 1.14 -3.92
CA SER A 105 -10.86 0.48 -4.49
C SER A 105 -11.16 -0.98 -4.83
N ARG A 106 -10.77 -1.42 -6.03
CA ARG A 106 -10.91 -2.82 -6.43
C ARG A 106 -9.65 -3.59 -6.06
N PHE A 107 -9.77 -4.56 -5.15
CA PHE A 107 -8.64 -5.42 -4.77
C PHE A 107 -8.09 -6.27 -5.93
N SER A 108 -8.86 -6.44 -7.03
CA SER A 108 -8.36 -7.05 -8.27
C SER A 108 -7.19 -6.27 -8.90
N ASP A 109 -7.08 -4.97 -8.61
CA ASP A 109 -5.97 -4.13 -9.09
C ASP A 109 -4.72 -4.23 -8.18
N LEU A 110 -4.73 -5.04 -7.11
CA LEU A 110 -3.57 -5.24 -6.23
C LEU A 110 -2.35 -5.81 -6.97
N GLY A 111 -2.55 -6.75 -7.91
CA GLY A 111 -1.45 -7.33 -8.69
C GLY A 111 -0.65 -6.27 -9.44
N LYS A 112 -1.33 -5.30 -10.06
CA LYS A 112 -0.71 -4.17 -10.76
C LYS A 112 0.08 -3.26 -9.83
N LEU A 113 -0.38 -3.09 -8.58
CA LEU A 113 0.38 -2.32 -7.59
C LEU A 113 1.65 -3.04 -7.15
N ILE A 114 1.60 -4.37 -7.02
CA ILE A 114 2.78 -5.17 -6.68
C ILE A 114 3.79 -5.06 -7.83
N GLU A 115 3.37 -5.34 -9.06
CA GLU A 115 4.20 -5.19 -10.26
C GLU A 115 4.82 -3.79 -10.35
N GLY A 116 4.00 -2.74 -10.22
CA GLY A 116 4.47 -1.37 -10.25
C GLY A 116 5.42 -1.00 -9.09
N ALA A 117 5.26 -1.61 -7.91
CA ALA A 117 6.19 -1.39 -6.80
C ALA A 117 7.54 -2.09 -7.05
N GLU A 118 7.51 -3.29 -7.61
CA GLU A 118 8.71 -4.08 -7.99
C GLU A 118 9.49 -3.42 -9.14
N GLU A 119 8.83 -2.69 -10.03
CA GLU A 119 9.51 -1.95 -11.11
C GLU A 119 10.31 -0.74 -10.60
N VAL A 120 9.90 -0.16 -9.46
CA VAL A 120 10.45 1.12 -8.96
C VAL A 120 11.28 0.99 -7.68
N VAL A 121 11.49 -0.24 -7.17
CA VAL A 121 12.32 -0.43 -5.98
C VAL A 121 13.75 0.05 -6.20
N ASP A 122 14.29 0.75 -5.21
CA ASP A 122 15.69 1.16 -5.21
C ASP A 122 16.64 0.07 -4.68
N GLY A 123 17.94 0.39 -4.61
CA GLY A 123 18.97 -0.52 -4.10
C GLY A 123 18.81 -0.91 -2.62
N ALA A 124 17.93 -0.22 -1.87
CA ALA A 124 17.55 -0.56 -0.50
C ALA A 124 16.15 -1.23 -0.43
N HIS A 125 15.61 -1.66 -1.57
CA HIS A 125 14.30 -2.31 -1.72
C HIS A 125 13.12 -1.44 -1.29
N ARG A 126 13.27 -0.11 -1.36
CA ARG A 126 12.21 0.84 -1.06
C ARG A 126 11.43 1.14 -2.34
N GLY A 127 10.13 0.90 -2.31
CA GLY A 127 9.23 1.15 -3.43
C GLY A 127 7.84 1.53 -2.94
N VAL A 128 7.17 2.41 -3.70
CA VAL A 128 5.79 2.83 -3.45
C VAL A 128 5.05 2.86 -4.77
N ALA A 129 3.94 2.13 -4.85
CA ALA A 129 3.01 2.18 -5.97
C ALA A 129 1.69 2.83 -5.53
N ILE A 130 1.20 3.77 -6.34
CA ILE A 130 -0.03 4.53 -6.04
C ILE A 130 -1.05 4.20 -7.13
N GLY A 131 -2.20 3.67 -6.72
CA GLY A 131 -3.33 3.50 -7.61
C GLY A 131 -3.80 4.88 -8.08
N SER A 132 -4.21 5.00 -9.34
CA SER A 132 -4.65 6.28 -9.89
C SER A 132 -6.06 6.18 -10.46
N ARG A 133 -6.94 7.07 -10.01
CA ARG A 133 -8.28 7.27 -10.60
C ARG A 133 -8.31 8.45 -11.57
N ALA A 134 -7.16 9.07 -11.86
CA ALA A 134 -7.08 10.23 -12.75
C ALA A 134 -7.65 9.93 -14.16
N HIS A 135 -7.49 8.69 -14.63
CA HIS A 135 -8.05 8.26 -15.92
C HIS A 135 -9.59 8.24 -15.96
N LEU A 136 -10.26 8.16 -14.81
CA LEU A 136 -11.73 8.23 -14.69
C LEU A 136 -12.25 9.67 -14.68
N VAL A 137 -11.37 10.67 -14.60
CA VAL A 137 -11.72 12.09 -14.58
C VAL A 137 -12.12 12.61 -15.99
N GLY A 138 -12.05 11.77 -17.02
CA GLY A 138 -12.54 12.06 -18.38
C GLY A 138 -13.87 11.42 -18.78
N SER A 139 -14.48 10.58 -17.93
CA SER A 139 -15.74 9.88 -18.25
C SER A 139 -16.94 10.83 -18.11
N ALA A 140 -18.02 10.63 -18.88
CA ALA A 140 -19.24 11.46 -18.86
C ALA A 140 -19.88 11.67 -17.47
N ALA A 141 -19.59 10.79 -16.50
CA ALA A 141 -19.94 10.94 -15.09
C ALA A 141 -19.27 12.14 -14.38
N VAL A 142 -18.27 12.79 -14.99
CA VAL A 142 -17.50 13.90 -14.42
C VAL A 142 -18.13 15.27 -14.66
N VAL A 143 -19.04 15.36 -15.63
CA VAL A 143 -19.68 16.62 -16.04
C VAL A 143 -20.58 17.21 -14.93
N GLN A 144 -20.90 16.44 -13.89
CA GLN A 144 -21.67 16.87 -12.71
C GLN A 144 -20.82 17.26 -11.48
N ARG A 145 -19.48 17.34 -11.59
CA ARG A 145 -18.64 17.67 -10.42
C ARG A 145 -18.65 19.19 -10.18
N SER A 146 -19.13 19.60 -9.00
CA SER A 146 -19.19 20.99 -8.52
C SER A 146 -17.91 21.77 -8.83
N PHE A 147 -18.06 23.01 -9.35
CA PHE A 147 -16.98 23.95 -9.63
C PHE A 147 -15.98 24.06 -8.47
N VAL A 148 -16.50 24.09 -7.23
CA VAL A 148 -15.70 24.17 -5.99
C VAL A 148 -14.70 23.03 -5.92
N ARG A 149 -15.13 21.81 -6.25
CA ARG A 149 -14.28 20.63 -6.13
C ARG A 149 -13.18 20.60 -7.20
N ASN A 150 -13.46 21.11 -8.40
CA ASN A 150 -12.45 21.26 -9.45
C ASN A 150 -11.46 22.38 -9.10
N PHE A 151 -11.94 23.48 -8.52
CA PHE A 151 -11.09 24.55 -8.00
C PHE A 151 -10.15 24.04 -6.90
N LEU A 152 -10.69 23.38 -5.87
CA LEU A 152 -9.89 22.81 -4.76
C LEU A 152 -8.85 21.81 -5.27
N MET A 153 -9.21 20.95 -6.24
CA MET A 153 -8.27 20.01 -6.84
C MET A 153 -7.13 20.72 -7.57
N ARG A 154 -7.42 21.74 -8.38
CA ARG A 154 -6.39 22.52 -9.09
C ARG A 154 -5.48 23.29 -8.13
N SER A 155 -6.06 23.94 -7.12
CA SER A 155 -5.30 24.66 -6.09
C SER A 155 -4.38 23.72 -5.32
N PHE A 156 -4.84 22.51 -4.99
CA PHE A 156 -4.00 21.52 -4.34
C PHE A 156 -2.83 21.05 -5.23
N HIS A 157 -3.08 20.80 -6.52
CA HIS A 157 -2.00 20.46 -7.46
C HIS A 157 -0.98 21.59 -7.63
N LEU A 158 -1.43 22.85 -7.64
CA LEU A 158 -0.54 24.00 -7.65
C LEU A 158 0.36 24.01 -6.41
N VAL A 159 -0.21 23.81 -5.22
CA VAL A 159 0.55 23.72 -3.97
C VAL A 159 1.57 22.58 -4.03
N LEU A 160 1.18 21.39 -4.50
CA LEU A 160 2.12 20.28 -4.68
C LEU A 160 3.24 20.61 -5.66
N THR A 161 2.95 21.31 -6.74
CA THR A 161 3.94 21.69 -7.75
C THR A 161 4.97 22.66 -7.19
N ILE A 162 4.57 23.55 -6.28
CA ILE A 162 5.44 24.54 -5.65
C ILE A 162 6.25 23.92 -4.50
N LEU A 163 5.62 23.11 -3.66
CA LEU A 163 6.19 22.66 -2.38
C LEU A 163 6.88 21.30 -2.45
N THR A 164 6.75 20.55 -3.54
CA THR A 164 7.33 19.19 -3.65
C THR A 164 8.27 19.05 -4.85
N PRO A 165 9.26 18.15 -4.78
CA PRO A 165 10.16 17.91 -5.90
C PRO A 165 9.39 17.46 -7.15
N PRO A 166 9.97 17.63 -8.36
CA PRO A 166 9.36 17.20 -9.62
C PRO A 166 8.96 15.72 -9.65
N ALA A 167 9.63 14.87 -8.88
CA ALA A 167 9.28 13.46 -8.76
C ALA A 167 7.90 13.26 -8.10
N THR A 168 7.56 14.07 -7.10
CA THR A 168 6.28 14.00 -6.38
C THR A 168 5.17 14.72 -7.12
N SER A 169 5.43 15.90 -7.68
CA SER A 169 4.41 16.71 -8.36
C SER A 169 3.91 16.10 -9.68
N ARG A 170 4.67 15.19 -10.29
CA ARG A 170 4.25 14.42 -11.47
C ARG A 170 3.28 13.28 -11.16
N LEU A 171 3.04 12.95 -9.90
CA LEU A 171 2.10 11.91 -9.52
C LEU A 171 0.67 12.39 -9.78
N ALA A 172 -0.03 11.71 -10.68
CA ALA A 172 -1.35 12.10 -11.14
C ALA A 172 -2.46 12.03 -10.07
N ASP A 173 -2.29 11.22 -9.02
CA ASP A 173 -3.30 11.02 -7.98
C ASP A 173 -2.66 10.75 -6.61
N THR A 174 -2.01 11.77 -6.04
CA THR A 174 -1.38 11.66 -4.72
C THR A 174 -2.37 11.39 -3.58
N GLN A 175 -3.67 11.66 -3.79
CA GLN A 175 -4.72 11.54 -2.79
C GLN A 175 -5.48 10.22 -2.86
N CYS A 176 -5.11 9.32 -3.77
CA CYS A 176 -5.76 8.03 -3.87
C CYS A 176 -5.60 7.21 -2.59
N GLY A 177 -6.70 6.63 -2.12
CA GLY A 177 -6.75 5.77 -0.94
C GLY A 177 -6.20 4.36 -1.15
N PHE A 178 -5.59 4.06 -2.30
CA PHE A 178 -5.11 2.75 -2.69
C PHE A 178 -3.62 2.81 -3.01
N LYS A 179 -2.78 2.50 -2.03
CA LYS A 179 -1.31 2.67 -2.12
C LYS A 179 -0.58 1.47 -1.54
N LEU A 180 0.36 0.92 -2.28
CA LEU A 180 1.20 -0.18 -1.84
C LEU A 180 2.59 0.32 -1.49
N PHE A 181 3.11 -0.13 -0.35
CA PHE A 181 4.45 0.16 0.14
C PHE A 181 5.22 -1.13 0.29
N THR A 182 6.50 -1.15 -0.09
CA THR A 182 7.40 -2.21 0.37
C THR A 182 7.70 -2.03 1.85
N ARG A 183 8.01 -3.13 2.54
CA ARG A 183 8.37 -3.11 3.97
C ARG A 183 9.53 -2.15 4.26
N ALA A 184 10.52 -2.10 3.38
CA ALA A 184 11.66 -1.20 3.54
C ALA A 184 11.29 0.29 3.44
N ALA A 185 10.16 0.63 2.81
CA ALA A 185 9.68 2.01 2.71
C ALA A 185 8.96 2.50 3.99
N LEU A 186 8.41 1.58 4.81
CA LEU A 186 7.57 1.92 5.96
C LEU A 186 8.22 2.81 7.03
N PRO A 187 9.53 2.70 7.36
CA PRO A 187 10.17 3.59 8.32
C PRO A 187 10.19 5.08 7.90
N HIS A 188 9.88 5.36 6.63
CA HIS A 188 9.86 6.69 6.05
C HIS A 188 8.44 7.25 5.86
N VAL A 189 7.42 6.57 6.40
CA VAL A 189 6.00 6.96 6.36
C VAL A 189 5.55 7.64 7.64
#